data_AF-A0A383TDV5-F1
#
_entry.id   AF-A0A383TDV5-F1
#
_cell.length_a   1.000
_cell.length_b   1.000
_cell.length_c   1.000
_cell.angle_alpha   90.00
_cell.angle_beta   90.00
_cell.angle_gamma   90.00
#
_symmetry.space_group_name_H-M   'P 1'
#
loop_
_entity.id
_entity.type
_entity.pdbx_description
1 polymer ?
#
loop_
_entity_poly.entity_id
_entity_poly.type
_entity_poly.pdbx_seq_one_letter_code
_entity_poly.pdbx_strand_id
1 'polypeptide(L)'
;MLNISEKQYDQLKPWFKLKATEFNQLGYDNIQVDDIYRYFKEFSWKHTVPPHYYQQIRDIMKTTVNHYFDFVALEAQVYKVSSLDEINFDDFL
;
A
#
# COMPACT_ATOMS: atom_id res chain seq x y z
N MET A 1 -7.87 -1.64 13.62
CA MET A 1 -7.30 -2.08 12.32
C MET A 1 -6.76 -3.48 12.50
N LEU A 2 -7.12 -4.41 11.61
CA LEU A 2 -6.46 -5.72 11.58
C LEU A 2 -5.05 -5.49 11.05
N ASN A 3 -4.04 -5.72 11.89
CA ASN A 3 -2.65 -5.50 11.53
C ASN A 3 -2.00 -6.84 11.18
N ILE A 4 -1.24 -6.86 10.09
CA ILE A 4 -0.32 -7.94 9.78
C ILE A 4 0.68 -8.02 10.94
N SER A 5 0.73 -9.16 11.64
CA SER A 5 1.68 -9.37 12.74
C SER A 5 3.12 -9.41 12.22
N GLU A 6 4.10 -9.16 13.08
CA GLU A 6 5.53 -9.22 12.72
C GLU A 6 5.92 -10.59 12.13
N LYS A 7 5.49 -11.68 12.78
CA LYS A 7 5.67 -13.04 12.27
C LYS A 7 5.07 -13.24 10.88
N GLN A 8 3.90 -12.67 10.64
CA GLN A 8 3.23 -12.79 9.35
C GLN A 8 3.91 -11.94 8.28
N TYR A 9 4.41 -10.75 8.63
CA TYR A 9 5.24 -9.93 7.76
C TYR A 9 6.50 -10.70 7.35
N ASP A 10 7.22 -11.31 8.28
CA ASP A 10 8.45 -12.07 7.98
C ASP A 10 8.19 -13.23 7.01
N GLN A 11 7.05 -13.91 7.17
CA GLN A 11 6.62 -14.98 6.25
C GLN A 11 6.29 -14.46 4.85
N LEU A 12 5.67 -13.28 4.76
CA LEU A 12 5.23 -12.69 3.49
C LEU A 12 6.31 -11.84 2.79
N LYS A 13 7.34 -11.39 3.51
CA LYS A 13 8.41 -10.52 3.02
C LYS A 13 9.07 -11.01 1.73
N PRO A 14 9.35 -12.32 1.52
CA PRO A 14 9.88 -12.81 0.25
C PRO A 14 8.95 -12.53 -0.94
N TRP A 15 7.63 -12.58 -0.73
CA TRP A 15 6.62 -12.32 -1.76
C TRP A 15 6.47 -10.83 -2.07
N PHE A 16 6.53 -9.99 -1.04
CA PHE A 16 6.59 -8.54 -1.24
C PHE A 16 7.85 -8.14 -2.03
N LYS A 17 9.00 -8.74 -1.70
CA LYS A 17 10.25 -8.52 -2.44
C LYS A 17 10.16 -8.98 -3.89
N LEU A 18 9.59 -10.16 -4.12
CA LEU A 18 9.36 -10.69 -5.47
C LEU A 18 8.47 -9.74 -6.29
N LYS A 19 7.36 -9.26 -5.70
CA LYS A 19 6.42 -8.37 -6.36
C LYS A 19 7.03 -6.99 -6.66
N ALA A 20 7.79 -6.41 -5.73
CA ALA A 20 8.54 -5.18 -5.97
C ALA A 20 9.56 -5.35 -7.11
N THR A 21 10.28 -6.47 -7.13
CA THR A 21 11.23 -6.78 -8.21
C THR A 21 10.53 -6.90 -9.57
N GLU A 22 9.38 -7.55 -9.62
CA GLU A 22 8.54 -7.64 -10.83
C GLU A 22 8.12 -6.26 -11.33
N PHE A 23 7.69 -5.35 -10.43
CA PHE A 23 7.31 -3.99 -10.81
C PHE A 23 8.51 -3.18 -11.32
N ASN A 24 9.68 -3.32 -10.69
CA ASN A 24 10.90 -2.67 -11.16
C ASN A 24 11.30 -3.18 -12.56
N GLN A 25 11.18 -4.47 -12.82
CA GLN A 25 11.42 -5.05 -14.16
C GLN A 25 10.47 -4.53 -15.24
N LEU A 26 9.28 -4.06 -14.86
CA LEU A 26 8.31 -3.39 -15.74
C LEU A 26 8.61 -1.89 -15.93
N GLY A 27 9.68 -1.36 -15.34
CA GLY A 27 10.11 0.03 -15.44
C GLY A 27 9.69 0.93 -14.27
N TYR A 28 9.17 0.36 -13.17
CA TYR A 28 8.72 1.11 -12.00
C TYR A 28 9.73 1.06 -10.84
N ASP A 29 11.00 1.39 -11.11
CA ASP A 29 12.16 1.20 -10.23
C ASP A 29 12.06 1.78 -8.81
N ASN A 30 11.16 2.75 -8.61
CA ASN A 30 10.98 3.42 -7.33
C ASN A 30 10.12 2.62 -6.33
N ILE A 31 9.42 1.56 -6.77
CA ILE A 31 8.56 0.79 -5.88
C ILE A 31 9.41 -0.18 -5.05
N GLN A 32 9.40 0.03 -3.74
CA GLN A 32 10.15 -0.79 -2.78
C GLN A 32 9.27 -1.83 -2.08
N VAL A 33 9.91 -2.75 -1.37
CA VAL A 33 9.24 -3.80 -0.59
C VAL A 33 8.26 -3.20 0.42
N ASP A 34 8.65 -2.09 1.06
CA ASP A 34 7.84 -1.42 2.06
C ASP A 34 6.60 -0.75 1.44
N ASP A 35 6.67 -0.30 0.19
CA ASP A 35 5.52 0.24 -0.53
C ASP A 35 4.47 -0.83 -0.81
N ILE A 36 4.91 -2.02 -1.24
CA ILE A 36 4.02 -3.17 -1.44
C ILE A 36 3.38 -3.59 -0.10
N TYR A 37 4.18 -3.70 0.96
CA TYR A 37 3.67 -4.04 2.28
C TYR A 37 2.63 -3.02 2.77
N ARG A 38 2.91 -1.73 2.60
CA ARG A 38 2.03 -0.62 2.98
C ARG A 38 0.71 -0.67 2.21
N TYR A 39 0.77 -0.89 0.90
CA TYR A 39 -0.42 -1.10 0.06
C TYR A 39 -1.32 -2.22 0.61
N PHE A 40 -0.74 -3.37 0.99
CA PHE A 40 -1.53 -4.47 1.55
C PHE A 40 -2.12 -4.14 2.91
N LYS A 41 -1.32 -3.53 3.79
CA LYS A 41 -1.74 -3.16 5.14
C LYS A 41 -2.82 -2.08 5.17
N GLU A 42 -2.71 -1.08 4.31
CA GLU A 42 -3.50 0.17 4.40
C GLU A 42 -4.64 0.23 3.38
N PHE A 43 -4.57 -0.56 2.31
CA PHE A 43 -5.57 -0.55 1.25
C PHE A 43 -6.19 -1.93 1.00
N SER A 44 -5.41 -2.89 0.48
CA SER A 44 -5.95 -4.17 0.00
C SER A 44 -6.57 -5.02 1.12
N TRP A 45 -5.91 -5.12 2.27
CA TRP A 45 -6.37 -5.88 3.44
C TRP A 45 -6.77 -4.99 4.62
N LYS A 46 -7.07 -3.71 4.35
CA LYS A 46 -7.45 -2.71 5.37
C LYS A 46 -8.54 -3.20 6.32
N HIS A 47 -9.53 -3.91 5.78
CA HIS A 47 -10.69 -4.39 6.52
C HIS A 47 -10.58 -5.85 6.93
N THR A 48 -9.97 -6.69 6.09
CA THR A 48 -9.85 -8.13 6.33
C THR A 48 -8.57 -8.65 5.69
N VAL A 49 -7.74 -9.33 6.48
CA VAL A 49 -6.61 -10.11 5.98
C VAL A 49 -7.11 -11.53 5.69
N PRO A 50 -6.83 -12.12 4.51
CA PRO A 50 -7.21 -13.50 4.22
C PRO A 50 -6.66 -14.47 5.28
N PRO A 51 -7.45 -15.43 5.77
CA PRO A 51 -7.05 -16.27 6.89
C PRO A 51 -5.91 -17.25 6.56
N HIS A 52 -5.79 -17.64 5.29
CA HIS A 52 -4.83 -18.66 4.87
C HIS A 52 -3.64 -18.04 4.12
N TYR A 53 -2.44 -18.52 4.45
CA TYR A 53 -1.18 -18.07 3.84
C TYR A 53 -1.18 -18.16 2.30
N TYR A 54 -1.74 -19.23 1.72
CA TYR A 54 -1.81 -19.36 0.26
C TYR A 54 -2.73 -18.32 -0.40
N GLN A 55 -3.77 -17.85 0.30
CA GLN A 55 -4.65 -16.79 -0.20
C GLN A 55 -3.92 -15.45 -0.18
N GLN A 56 -3.18 -15.19 0.90
CA GLN A 56 -2.34 -14.01 1.04
C GLN A 56 -1.30 -13.92 -0.08
N ILE A 57 -0.58 -15.02 -0.37
CA ILE A 57 0.37 -15.08 -1.49
C ILE A 57 -0.35 -14.83 -2.82
N ARG A 58 -1.50 -15.48 -3.03
CA ARG A 58 -2.26 -15.33 -4.27
C ARG A 58 -2.64 -13.86 -4.51
N ASP A 59 -3.10 -13.15 -3.49
CA ASP A 59 -3.47 -11.75 -3.58
C ASP A 59 -2.24 -10.88 -3.90
N ILE A 60 -1.10 -11.13 -3.23
CA ILE A 60 0.19 -10.49 -3.55
C ILE A 60 0.54 -10.69 -5.01
N MET A 61 0.55 -11.93 -5.49
CA MET A 61 0.99 -12.26 -6.84
C MET A 61 0.03 -11.77 -7.93
N LYS A 62 -1.27 -11.63 -7.63
CA LYS A 62 -2.26 -11.06 -8.57
C LYS A 62 -2.24 -9.53 -8.62
N THR A 63 -1.59 -8.87 -7.67
CA THR A 63 -1.51 -7.41 -7.67
C THR A 63 -0.71 -6.93 -8.87
N THR A 64 -1.28 -5.96 -9.57
CA THR A 64 -0.66 -5.29 -10.71
C THR A 64 -0.27 -3.87 -10.33
N VAL A 65 0.57 -3.26 -11.15
CA VAL A 65 1.05 -1.88 -10.93
C VAL A 65 -0.12 -0.87 -10.87
N ASN A 66 -1.18 -1.08 -11.66
CA ASN A 66 -2.35 -0.20 -11.63
C ASN A 66 -3.04 -0.20 -10.25
N HIS A 67 -3.19 -1.36 -9.61
CA HIS A 67 -3.76 -1.43 -8.27
C HIS A 67 -2.95 -0.63 -7.25
N TYR A 68 -1.62 -0.66 -7.36
CA TYR A 68 -0.74 0.15 -6.51
C TYR A 68 -0.91 1.65 -6.78
N PHE A 69 -0.97 2.07 -8.05
CA PHE A 69 -1.16 3.49 -8.37
C PHE A 69 -2.55 4.02 -8.01
N ASP A 70 -3.60 3.19 -8.08
CA ASP A 70 -4.93 3.57 -7.59
C ASP A 70 -4.88 3.93 -6.09
N PHE A 71 -4.13 3.16 -5.30
CA PHE A 71 -3.87 3.45 -3.89
C PHE A 71 -3.11 4.77 -3.72
N VAL A 72 -1.98 4.96 -4.41
CA VAL A 72 -1.18 6.20 -4.32
C VAL A 72 -1.99 7.43 -4.73
N ALA A 73 -2.82 7.31 -5.78
CA ALA A 73 -3.68 8.38 -6.24
C ALA A 73 -4.77 8.74 -5.22
N LEU A 74 -5.35 7.74 -4.54
CA LEU A 74 -6.31 7.96 -3.46
C LEU A 74 -5.66 8.69 -2.28
N GLU A 75 -4.46 8.28 -1.88
CA GLU A 75 -3.73 8.93 -0.79
C GLU A 75 -3.42 10.40 -1.08
N ALA A 76 -2.95 10.70 -2.30
CA ALA A 76 -2.66 12.06 -2.72
C ALA A 76 -3.92 12.96 -2.73
N GLN A 77 -5.10 12.40 -3.01
CA GLN A 77 -6.36 13.13 -2.94
C GLN A 77 -6.77 13.41 -1.49
N VAL A 78 -6.71 12.39 -0.62
CA VAL A 78 -7.07 12.54 0.80
C VAL A 78 -6.14 13.55 1.48
N TYR A 79 -4.83 13.49 1.23
CA TYR A 79 -3.86 14.40 1.84
C TYR A 79 -4.06 15.86 1.40
N LYS A 80 -4.42 16.09 0.13
CA LYS A 80 -4.72 17.44 -0.39
C LYS A 80 -5.98 18.07 0.21
N VAL A 81 -6.97 17.26 0.59
CA VAL A 81 -8.21 17.77 1.18
C VAL A 81 -8.00 18.16 2.65
N SER A 82 -7.24 17.36 3.41
CA SER A 82 -6.95 17.68 4.81
C SER A 82 -6.08 18.93 5.02
N SER A 83 -5.26 19.32 4.03
CA SER A 83 -4.38 20.50 4.15
C SER A 83 -5.08 21.85 3.97
N LEU A 84 -6.35 21.88 3.53
CA LEU A 84 -7.09 23.13 3.32
C LEU A 84 -7.79 23.64 4.60
N ASP A 85 -7.97 22.79 5.60
CA ASP A 85 -8.54 23.16 6.90
C ASP A 85 -7.52 23.89 7.81
N GLU A 86 -6.24 23.96 7.40
CA GLU A 86 -5.17 24.71 8.07
C GLU A 86 -4.92 26.10 7.44
N ILE A 87 -5.80 26.58 6.55
CA ILE A 87 -5.74 27.98 6.10
C ILE A 87 -6.38 28.84 7.18
N ASN A 88 -5.55 29.48 8.01
CA ASN A 88 -6.03 30.48 8.95
C ASN A 88 -6.44 31.74 8.18
N PHE A 89 -7.75 31.92 7.97
CA PHE A 89 -8.32 33.09 7.29
C PHE A 89 -8.29 34.37 8.13
N ASP A 90 -7.83 34.30 9.39
CA ASP A 90 -7.72 35.48 10.28
C ASP A 90 -6.65 36.48 9.81
N ASP A 91 -5.77 36.10 8.87
CA ASP A 91 -4.75 36.97 8.30
C ASP A 91 -5.26 37.84 7.12
N PHE A 92 -6.55 37.72 6.77
CA PHE A 92 -7.20 38.49 5.70
C PHE A 92 -8.15 39.61 6.19
N LEU A 93 -8.10 39.97 7.48
CA LEU A 93 -8.91 41.06 8.07
C LEU A 93 -8.09 42.30 8.42
#